data_AF-H2ZC47-F1
#
_entry.id   AF-H2ZC47-F1
#
_cell.length_a   1.000
_cell.length_b   1.000
_cell.length_c   1.000
_cell.angle_alpha   90.00
_cell.angle_beta   90.00
_cell.angle_gamma   90.00
#
_symmetry.space_group_name_H-M   'P 1'
#
loop_
_entity.id
_entity.type
_entity.pdbx_description
1 polymer ?
#
loop_
_entity_poly.entity_id
_entity_poly.type
_entity_poly.pdbx_seq_one_letter_code
_entity_poly.pdbx_strand_id
1 'polypeptide(L)'
;MHVMCRGKRGCVVALLHHSIDNDSAVYKRCERMATLHIKIQGLETGFSKEVHGNITSISRNNSSDAMVRRTRTKQFKFTDRSMHIFAAGTSAAVL
;
A
#
# COMPACT_ATOMS: atom_id res chain seq x y z
N MET A 1 13.96 -5.77 -18.63
CA MET A 1 13.02 -4.71 -18.21
C MET A 1 13.85 -3.52 -17.76
N HIS A 2 13.97 -2.53 -18.64
CA HIS A 2 14.73 -1.31 -18.43
C HIS A 2 14.08 -0.48 -17.32
N VAL A 3 14.88 0.03 -16.38
CA VAL A 3 14.44 1.11 -15.48
C VAL A 3 14.27 2.35 -16.35
N MET A 4 13.05 2.63 -16.81
CA MET A 4 12.71 3.94 -17.37
C MET A 4 12.81 4.97 -16.24
N CYS A 5 13.36 6.14 -16.59
CA CYS A 5 13.70 7.26 -15.70
C CYS A 5 15.09 7.19 -15.02
N ARG A 6 16.16 6.93 -15.79
CA ARG A 6 17.51 7.37 -15.37
C ARG A 6 17.84 8.82 -15.77
N GLY A 7 17.03 9.44 -16.65
CA GLY A 7 17.29 10.78 -17.21
C GLY A 7 16.16 11.80 -17.09
N LYS A 8 15.00 11.45 -16.50
CA LYS A 8 13.90 12.40 -16.24
C LYS A 8 13.60 12.39 -14.74
N ARG A 9 13.51 13.56 -14.12
CA ARG A 9 13.06 13.77 -12.72
C ARG A 9 11.57 13.42 -12.59
N GLY A 10 11.21 12.14 -12.74
CA GLY A 10 9.84 11.66 -12.75
C GLY A 10 9.64 10.46 -11.84
N CYS A 11 8.40 10.24 -11.41
CA CYS A 11 7.99 9.08 -10.61
C CYS A 11 7.24 8.09 -11.50
N VAL A 12 7.59 6.81 -11.43
CA VAL A 12 6.81 5.73 -12.06
C VAL A 12 5.87 5.15 -11.02
N VAL A 13 4.56 5.19 -11.31
CA VAL A 13 3.53 4.59 -10.48
C VAL A 13 2.93 3.41 -11.24
N ALA A 14 2.84 2.26 -10.58
CA ALA A 14 2.21 1.07 -11.13
C ALA A 14 1.12 0.59 -10.17
N LEU A 15 -0.06 0.28 -10.72
CA LEU A 15 -1.15 -0.36 -9.99
C LEU A 15 -1.15 -1.85 -10.38
N LEU A 16 -1.11 -2.72 -9.38
CA LEU A 16 -1.18 -4.17 -9.57
C LEU A 16 -2.39 -4.73 -8.83
N HIS A 17 -3.20 -5.51 -9.52
CA HIS A 17 -4.25 -6.30 -8.89
C HIS A 17 -3.67 -7.65 -8.45
N HIS A 18 -3.53 -7.84 -7.14
CA HIS A 18 -2.99 -9.06 -6.56
C HIS A 18 -4.12 -9.91 -5.96
N SER A 19 -4.57 -10.91 -6.73
CA SER A 19 -5.41 -12.00 -6.24
C SER A 19 -4.55 -13.16 -5.73
N ILE A 20 -5.11 -13.98 -4.85
CA ILE A 20 -4.45 -15.14 -4.23
C ILE A 20 -3.95 -16.14 -5.30
N ASP A 21 -4.65 -16.22 -6.44
CA ASP A 21 -4.34 -17.16 -7.52
C ASP A 21 -3.35 -16.61 -8.58
N ASN A 22 -2.84 -15.39 -8.41
CA ASN A 22 -2.00 -14.75 -9.42
C ASN A 22 -0.50 -15.06 -9.29
N ASP A 23 0.12 -15.20 -10.46
CA ASP A 23 1.54 -15.49 -10.66
C ASP A 23 2.43 -14.49 -9.89
N SER A 24 3.05 -14.96 -8.80
CA SER A 24 3.69 -14.11 -7.79
C SER A 24 4.95 -13.39 -8.28
N ALA A 25 5.50 -13.77 -9.44
CA ALA A 25 6.78 -13.30 -9.94
C ALA A 25 6.78 -11.80 -10.28
N VAL A 26 5.74 -11.32 -10.97
CA VAL A 26 5.63 -9.90 -11.36
C VAL A 26 5.45 -9.03 -10.12
N TYR A 27 4.55 -9.41 -9.22
CA TYR A 27 4.32 -8.71 -7.97
C TYR A 27 5.59 -8.63 -7.11
N LYS A 28 6.28 -9.76 -6.88
CA LYS A 28 7.55 -9.80 -6.13
C LYS A 28 8.61 -8.90 -6.77
N ARG A 29 8.69 -8.87 -8.11
CA ARG A 29 9.63 -8.02 -8.83
C ARG A 29 9.30 -6.54 -8.64
N CYS A 30 8.04 -6.15 -8.77
CA CYS A 30 7.57 -4.79 -8.53
C CYS A 30 7.81 -4.37 -7.07
N GLU A 31 7.46 -5.22 -6.10
CA GLU A 31 7.72 -4.97 -4.68
C GLU A 31 9.21 -4.78 -4.43
N ARG A 32 10.09 -5.56 -5.07
CA ARG A 32 11.55 -5.43 -4.93
C ARG A 32 12.11 -4.18 -5.60
N MET A 33 11.49 -3.64 -6.64
CA MET A 33 11.98 -2.43 -7.34
C MET A 33 11.41 -1.12 -6.78
N ALA A 34 10.25 -1.15 -6.14
CA ALA A 34 9.56 0.06 -5.68
C ALA A 34 10.21 0.69 -4.43
N THR A 35 10.49 1.99 -4.47
CA THR A 35 10.96 2.74 -3.28
C THR A 35 9.84 2.95 -2.25
N LEU A 36 8.59 2.95 -2.70
CA LEU A 36 7.37 3.00 -1.90
C LEU A 36 6.37 1.97 -2.43
N HIS A 37 5.88 1.10 -1.56
CA HIS A 37 4.82 0.15 -1.84
C HIS A 37 3.58 0.51 -1.00
N ILE A 38 2.43 0.66 -1.65
CA ILE A 38 1.15 0.89 -0.98
C ILE A 38 0.26 -0.31 -1.25
N LYS A 39 -0.12 -1.02 -0.19
CA LYS A 39 -1.05 -2.15 -0.24
C LYS A 39 -2.42 -1.69 0.24
N ILE A 40 -3.45 -1.99 -0.53
CA ILE A 40 -4.85 -1.75 -0.17
C ILE A 40 -5.49 -3.13 -0.05
N GLN A 41 -6.05 -3.43 1.11
CA GLN A 41 -6.65 -4.74 1.40
C GLN A 41 -7.95 -4.55 2.15
N GLY A 42 -8.94 -5.41 1.92
CA GLY A 42 -10.12 -5.50 2.76
C GLY A 42 -9.77 -5.94 4.18
N LEU A 43 -10.74 -5.89 5.10
CA LEU A 43 -10.53 -6.43 6.44
C LEU A 43 -10.48 -7.96 6.39
N GLU A 44 -9.56 -8.56 7.14
CA GLU A 44 -9.44 -10.01 7.28
C GLU A 44 -10.69 -10.63 7.94
N THR A 45 -11.40 -9.85 8.75
CA THR A 45 -12.64 -10.24 9.43
C THR A 45 -13.89 -10.13 8.55
N GLY A 46 -13.75 -9.70 7.29
CA GLY A 46 -14.87 -9.55 6.35
C GLY A 46 -15.33 -8.10 6.19
N PHE A 47 -16.64 -7.88 6.10
CA PHE A 47 -17.21 -6.57 5.80
C PHE A 47 -17.56 -5.78 7.07
N SER A 48 -17.28 -4.48 7.07
CA SER A 48 -17.77 -3.55 8.08
C SER A 48 -18.27 -2.28 7.42
N LYS A 49 -19.36 -1.72 7.96
CA LYS A 49 -19.95 -0.44 7.49
C LYS A 49 -19.06 0.76 7.82
N GLU A 50 -18.26 0.65 8.87
CA GLU A 50 -17.48 1.78 9.41
C GLU A 50 -16.01 1.73 8.99
N VAL A 51 -15.52 0.56 8.59
CA VAL A 51 -14.14 0.37 8.13
C VAL A 51 -14.16 -0.58 6.94
N HIS A 52 -13.69 -0.14 5.78
CA HIS A 52 -13.72 -0.96 4.56
C HIS A 52 -12.43 -1.75 4.35
N GLY A 53 -11.34 -1.34 4.98
CA GLY A 53 -10.08 -2.05 4.87
C GLY A 53 -8.89 -1.28 5.44
N ASN A 54 -7.71 -1.77 5.08
CA ASN A 54 -6.42 -1.24 5.49
C ASN A 54 -5.62 -0.72 4.29
N ILE A 55 -4.91 0.38 4.50
CA ILE A 55 -3.86 0.90 3.61
C ILE A 55 -2.53 0.77 4.34
N THR A 56 -1.62 -0.02 3.78
CA THR A 56 -0.28 -0.24 4.32
C THR A 56 0.76 0.38 3.39
N SER A 57 1.43 1.43 3.84
CA SER A 57 2.58 2.03 3.14
C SER A 57 3.88 1.44 3.66
N ILE A 58 4.73 0.96 2.76
CA ILE A 58 6.04 0.39 3.03
C ILE A 58 7.06 1.20 2.23
N SER A 59 7.88 2.00 2.90
CA SER A 59 8.97 2.74 2.26
C SER A 59 10.31 2.10 2.57
N ARG A 60 11.20 2.13 1.57
CA ARG A 60 12.61 1.73 1.72
C ARG A 60 13.46 2.98 1.63
N ASN A 61 14.24 3.23 2.69
CA ASN A 61 15.23 4.28 2.65
C ASN A 61 16.58 3.65 2.22
N ASN A 62 17.07 4.04 1.05
CA ASN A 62 18.37 3.59 0.53
C ASN A 62 19.52 4.50 0.98
N SER A 63 19.27 5.48 1.85
CA SER A 63 20.25 6.51 2.22
C SER A 63 21.13 6.17 3.43
N SER A 64 20.97 5.00 4.03
CA SER A 64 21.77 4.56 5.19
C SER A 64 22.31 3.15 4.95
N ASP A 65 23.51 2.88 5.47
CA ASP A 65 24.25 1.60 5.39
C ASP A 65 23.47 0.38 5.93
N ALA A 66 22.34 0.63 6.60
CA ALA A 66 21.31 -0.35 6.92
C ALA A 66 20.02 -0.06 6.13
N MET A 67 19.50 -1.08 5.42
CA MET A 67 18.21 -1.03 4.74
C MET A 67 17.07 -0.94 5.78
N VAL A 68 16.66 0.27 6.14
CA VAL A 68 15.53 0.48 7.05
C VAL A 68 14.22 0.45 6.27
N ARG A 69 13.40 -0.58 6.51
CA ARG A 69 12.03 -0.70 5.98
C ARG A 69 11.06 -0.05 6.97
N ARG A 70 10.41 1.05 6.58
CA ARG A 70 9.36 1.69 7.39
C ARG A 70 7.99 1.26 6.90
N THR A 71 7.23 0.61 7.77
CA THR A 71 5.85 0.20 7.49
C THR A 71 4.90 1.04 8.33
N ARG A 72 3.84 1.56 7.70
CA ARG A 72 2.74 2.25 8.38
C ARG A 72 1.42 1.74 7.85
N THR A 73 0.52 1.36 8.74
CA THR A 73 -0.82 0.88 8.41
C THR A 73 -1.85 1.86 8.92
N LYS A 74 -2.83 2.17 8.08
CA LYS A 74 -4.00 2.99 8.41
C LYS A 74 -5.26 2.26 7.94
N GLN A 75 -6.39 2.62 8.52
CA GLN A 75 -7.70 2.16 8.09
C GLN A 75 -8.33 3.16 7.14
N PHE A 76 -9.22 2.68 6.28
CA PHE A 76 -9.99 3.55 5.40
C PHE A 76 -11.48 3.21 5.37
N LYS A 77 -12.28 4.23 5.06
CA LYS A 77 -13.71 4.13 4.79
C LYS A 77 -14.01 4.91 3.51
N PHE A 78 -14.80 4.31 2.63
CA PHE A 78 -15.40 5.01 1.50
C PHE A 78 -16.76 5.58 1.90
N THR A 79 -17.04 6.79 1.47
CA THR A 79 -18.40 7.32 1.35
C THR A 79 -18.76 7.41 -0.13
N ASP A 80 -19.93 7.92 -0.45
CA ASP A 80 -20.38 8.10 -1.84
C ASP A 80 -19.41 8.93 -2.70
N ARG A 81 -18.63 9.84 -2.09
CA ARG A 81 -17.75 10.77 -2.83
C ARG A 81 -16.34 10.91 -2.30
N SER A 82 -16.03 10.35 -1.12
CA SER A 82 -14.74 10.54 -0.47
C SER A 82 -14.17 9.25 0.10
N MET A 83 -12.85 9.24 0.25
CA MET A 83 -12.13 8.24 1.03
C MET A 83 -11.58 8.91 2.29
N HIS A 84 -11.92 8.37 3.45
CA HIS A 84 -11.38 8.79 4.74
C HIS A 84 -10.28 7.82 5.16
N ILE A 85 -9.14 8.34 5.61
CA ILE A 85 -8.02 7.53 6.11
C ILE A 85 -7.74 7.92 7.56
N PHE A 86 -7.73 6.94 8.46
CA PHE A 86 -7.60 7.16 9.90
C PHE A 86 -6.69 6.09 10.55
N ALA A 87 -6.26 6.33 11.78
CA ALA A 87 -5.45 5.36 12.50
C ALA A 87 -6.30 4.13 12.85
N ALA A 88 -5.67 2.96 12.99
CA ALA A 88 -6.40 1.78 13.42
C ALA A 88 -7.01 2.02 14.82
N GLY A 89 -8.27 1.64 15.00
CA GLY A 89 -8.96 1.76 16.28
C GLY A 89 -9.57 3.15 16.59
N THR A 90 -9.49 4.10 15.66
CA THR A 90 -10.11 5.44 15.82
C THR A 90 -11.44 5.59 15.06
N SER A 91 -12.05 4.49 14.62
CA SER A 91 -13.39 4.50 14.02
C SER A 91 -14.45 4.55 15.11
N ALA A 92 -15.58 5.22 14.87
CA ALA A 92 -16.66 5.40 15.83
C ALA A 92 -17.27 4.08 16.35
N ALA A 93 -16.98 2.94 15.72
CA ALA A 93 -17.38 1.62 16.19
C ALA A 93 -16.54 1.08 17.38
N VAL A 94 -15.54 1.83 17.86
CA VAL A 94 -14.61 1.42 18.94
C VAL A 94 -14.66 2.39 20.15
N LEU A 95 -15.58 3.36 20.16
CA LEU A 95 -15.83 4.26 21.29
C LEU A 95 -17.21 4.03 21.91
#